data_AF-A0A1Q5J763-F1
#
_entry.id   AF-A0A1Q5J763-F1
#
_cell.length_a   1.000
_cell.length_b   1.000
_cell.length_c   1.000
_cell.angle_alpha   90.00
_cell.angle_beta   90.00
_cell.angle_gamma   90.00
#
_symmetry.space_group_name_H-M   'P 1'
#
loop_
_entity.id
_entity.type
_entity.pdbx_description
1 polymer ?
#
loop_
_entity_poly.entity_id
_entity_poly.type
_entity_poly.pdbx_seq_one_letter_code
_entity_poly.pdbx_strand_id
1 'polypeptide(L)'
;MDAQRRVRRSPLLFTVPIVLLVLLTAVLGWEAVRANMSAAARAEWPWRLQLLDMEPLGSLLAVAAGAVLARAQYARTVRPALGWRADWTTGHLRGGVPEWQVGLLNGGSHTVVIEAYECRALLRGEDPQHAAPWTDVQGVAEVLTGAGLTVGEDFQLVTVGRFPLVGTGSYETTMLGAFSQRFVDEVEALHIRVRVSDVVGDSHERTLDALRGARSTAYQRPAP
;
A
#
# COMPACT_ATOMS: atom_id res chain seq x y z
N MET A 1 13.71 -6.00 -4.95
CA MET A 1 13.19 -5.08 -3.91
C MET A 1 11.67 -5.29 -3.81
N ASP A 2 11.22 -6.27 -3.04
CA ASP A 2 9.79 -6.63 -2.92
C ASP A 2 9.26 -6.34 -1.51
N ALA A 3 9.42 -5.09 -1.08
CA ALA A 3 8.94 -4.67 0.22
C ALA A 3 7.61 -3.93 0.06
N GLN A 4 6.57 -4.41 0.73
CA GLN A 4 5.37 -3.62 0.95
C GLN A 4 5.69 -2.52 1.96
N ARG A 5 5.47 -1.26 1.58
CA ARG A 5 5.72 -0.09 2.40
C ARG A 5 4.41 0.60 2.75
N ARG A 6 4.29 1.09 3.99
CA ARG A 6 3.22 2.03 4.36
C ARG A 6 3.63 3.42 3.91
N VAL A 7 2.82 4.08 3.08
CA VAL A 7 3.17 5.36 2.46
C VAL A 7 2.54 6.53 3.22
N ARG A 8 1.33 6.37 3.74
CA ARG A 8 0.62 7.45 4.44
C ARG A 8 -0.29 6.90 5.53
N ARG A 9 -0.42 7.62 6.65
CA ARG A 9 -1.46 7.39 7.68
C ARG A 9 -2.60 8.37 7.47
N SER A 10 -3.83 7.95 7.76
CA SER A 10 -4.99 8.86 7.72
C SER A 10 -4.81 10.02 8.72
N PRO A 11 -4.77 11.28 8.28
CA PRO A 11 -4.52 12.41 9.17
C PRO A 11 -5.65 12.62 10.18
N LEU A 12 -6.91 12.45 9.78
CA LEU A 12 -8.06 12.65 10.67
C LEU A 12 -8.13 11.58 11.76
N LEU A 13 -7.91 10.32 11.39
CA LEU A 13 -8.09 9.18 12.31
C LEU A 13 -6.86 8.88 13.18
N PHE A 14 -5.70 9.44 12.84
CA PHE A 14 -4.46 9.21 13.58
C PHE A 14 -3.92 10.49 14.24
N THR A 15 -3.88 11.62 13.52
CA THR A 15 -3.25 12.83 14.03
C THR A 15 -4.09 13.49 15.11
N VAL A 16 -5.41 13.58 14.95
CA VAL A 16 -6.28 14.27 15.91
C VAL A 16 -6.23 13.64 17.31
N PRO A 17 -6.38 12.31 17.50
CA PRO A 17 -6.29 11.70 18.83
C PRO A 17 -4.92 11.87 19.47
N ILE A 18 -3.84 11.84 18.68
CA ILE A 18 -2.48 12.02 19.19
C ILE A 18 -2.23 13.45 19.62
N VAL A 19 -2.65 14.43 18.81
CA VAL A 19 -2.55 15.85 19.17
C VAL A 19 -3.34 16.11 20.46
N LEU A 20 -4.56 15.58 20.56
CA LEU A 20 -5.35 15.68 21.78
C LEU A 20 -4.62 15.06 22.99
N LEU A 21 -4.06 13.86 22.84
CA LEU A 21 -3.30 13.19 23.91
C LEU A 21 -2.06 14.00 24.34
N VAL A 22 -1.31 14.57 23.40
CA VAL A 22 -0.16 15.42 23.67
C VAL A 22 -0.59 16.69 24.40
N LEU A 23 -1.66 17.35 23.95
CA LEU A 23 -2.19 18.54 24.61
C LEU A 23 -2.64 18.24 26.05
N LEU A 24 -3.39 17.16 26.26
CA LEU A 24 -3.83 16.75 27.60
C LEU A 24 -2.64 16.41 28.52
N THR A 25 -1.60 15.78 27.97
CA THR A 25 -0.37 15.47 28.72
C THR A 25 0.38 16.75 29.11
N ALA A 26 0.42 17.75 28.22
CA ALA A 26 1.02 19.04 28.52
C ALA A 26 0.22 19.79 29.60
N VAL A 27 -1.12 19.79 29.53
CA VAL A 27 -1.98 20.36 30.56
C VAL A 27 -1.79 19.65 31.90
N LEU A 28 -1.64 18.32 31.90
CA LEU A 28 -1.35 17.57 33.12
C LEU A 28 0.01 17.95 33.71
N GLY A 29 1.04 18.09 32.89
CA GLY A 29 2.35 18.56 33.34
C GLY A 29 2.28 19.97 33.94
N TRP A 30 1.51 20.87 33.32
CA TRP A 30 1.26 22.21 33.83
C TRP A 30 0.58 22.19 35.21
N GLU A 31 -0.55 21.50 35.33
CA GLU A 31 -1.30 21.43 36.59
C GLU A 31 -0.50 20.71 37.69
N ALA A 32 0.29 19.70 37.35
CA ALA A 32 1.18 19.02 38.31
C ALA A 32 2.26 19.98 38.84
N VAL A 33 2.91 20.76 37.99
CA VAL A 33 3.91 21.75 38.45
C VAL A 33 3.22 22.83 39.29
N ARG A 34 2.09 23.37 38.82
CA ARG A 34 1.30 24.38 39.53
C ARG A 34 0.85 23.90 40.92
N ALA A 35 0.38 22.67 41.04
CA ALA A 35 -0.07 22.09 42.31
C ALA A 35 1.07 21.97 43.34
N ASN A 36 2.31 21.80 42.88
CA ASN A 36 3.50 21.71 43.72
C ASN A 36 4.12 23.08 44.07
N MET A 37 3.63 24.18 43.51
CA MET A 37 4.11 25.52 43.83
C MET A 37 3.59 25.99 45.20
N SER A 38 4.38 26.85 45.85
CA SER A 38 3.98 27.52 47.09
C SER A 38 2.71 28.36 46.88
N ALA A 39 1.94 28.60 47.94
CA ALA A 39 0.71 29.38 47.86
C ALA A 39 0.95 30.81 47.34
N ALA A 40 2.09 31.42 47.71
CA ALA A 40 2.49 32.74 47.22
C ALA A 40 2.77 32.73 45.71
N ALA A 41 3.54 31.74 45.22
CA ALA A 41 3.84 31.62 43.79
C ALA A 41 2.60 31.34 42.94
N ARG A 42 1.61 30.59 43.47
CA ARG A 42 0.33 30.32 42.79
C ARG A 42 -0.55 31.56 42.60
N ALA A 43 -0.35 32.61 43.38
CA ALA A 43 -1.10 33.87 43.24
C ALA A 43 -0.60 34.73 42.06
N GLU A 44 0.63 34.47 41.61
CA GLU A 44 1.30 35.23 40.55
C GLU A 44 1.09 34.61 39.17
N TRP A 45 1.20 35.43 38.13
CA TRP A 45 1.24 34.93 36.76
C TRP A 45 2.60 34.23 36.52
N PRO A 46 2.65 33.07 35.86
CA PRO A 46 1.56 32.38 35.15
C PRO A 46 0.78 31.35 35.97
N TRP A 47 1.20 31.02 37.20
CA TRP A 47 0.66 29.93 38.03
C TRP A 47 -0.77 30.12 38.53
N ARG A 48 -1.29 31.35 38.45
CA ARG A 48 -2.70 31.64 38.71
C ARG A 48 -3.64 30.99 37.67
N LEU A 49 -3.17 30.71 36.46
CA LEU A 49 -3.98 30.12 35.39
C LEU A 49 -4.26 28.63 35.67
N GLN A 50 -5.53 28.30 35.92
CA GLN A 50 -6.05 26.95 35.98
C GLN A 50 -6.68 26.60 34.64
N LEU A 51 -6.18 25.56 33.98
CA LEU A 51 -6.68 25.12 32.69
C LEU A 51 -7.83 24.13 32.86
N LEU A 52 -7.62 23.10 33.70
CA LEU A 52 -8.61 22.05 33.93
C LEU A 52 -8.43 21.44 35.33
N ASP A 53 -9.52 20.95 35.92
CA ASP A 53 -9.45 20.19 37.16
C ASP A 53 -8.81 18.80 36.92
N MET A 54 -8.09 18.29 37.93
CA MET A 54 -7.34 17.03 37.84
C MET A 54 -8.23 15.82 37.53
N GLU A 55 -9.45 15.80 38.04
CA GLU A 55 -10.41 14.70 37.85
C GLU A 55 -10.91 14.57 36.38
N PRO A 56 -11.48 15.63 35.76
CA PRO A 56 -11.85 15.58 34.35
C PRO A 56 -10.62 15.43 33.43
N LEU A 57 -9.47 16.00 33.81
CA LEU A 57 -8.23 15.84 33.04
C LEU A 57 -7.77 14.39 33.00
N GLY A 58 -7.79 13.69 34.14
CA GLY A 58 -7.45 12.27 34.21
C GLY A 58 -8.36 11.41 33.34
N SER A 59 -9.67 11.69 33.37
CA SER A 59 -10.66 10.98 32.55
C SER A 59 -10.46 11.22 31.05
N LEU A 60 -10.26 12.48 30.63
CA LEU A 60 -9.98 12.82 29.23
C LEU A 60 -8.69 12.18 28.73
N LEU A 61 -7.64 12.16 29.55
CA LEU A 61 -6.36 11.55 29.20
C LEU A 61 -6.50 10.03 29.05
N ALA A 62 -7.23 9.38 29.95
CA ALA A 62 -7.50 7.94 29.86
C ALA A 62 -8.28 7.59 28.56
N VAL A 63 -9.31 8.39 28.23
CA VAL A 63 -10.09 8.22 26.99
C VAL A 63 -9.22 8.44 25.75
N ALA A 64 -8.42 9.51 25.72
CA ALA A 64 -7.55 9.81 24.58
C ALA A 64 -6.49 8.73 24.38
N ALA A 65 -5.85 8.27 25.47
CA ALA A 65 -4.88 7.18 25.43
C ALA A 65 -5.52 5.87 24.96
N GLY A 66 -6.70 5.53 25.49
CA GLY A 66 -7.47 4.36 25.06
C GLY A 66 -7.83 4.41 23.58
N ALA A 67 -8.27 5.55 23.07
CA ALA A 67 -8.60 5.74 21.66
C ALA A 67 -7.37 5.56 20.75
N VAL A 68 -6.22 6.13 21.12
CA VAL A 68 -4.95 5.97 20.38
C VAL A 68 -4.52 4.50 20.34
N LEU A 69 -4.56 3.82 21.49
CA LEU A 69 -4.20 2.40 21.58
C LEU A 69 -5.15 1.52 20.77
N ALA A 70 -6.46 1.73 20.89
CA ALA A 70 -7.47 0.99 20.15
C ALA A 70 -7.27 1.17 18.63
N ARG A 71 -7.04 2.40 18.16
CA ARG A 71 -6.77 2.67 16.74
C ARG A 71 -5.47 2.01 16.28
N ALA A 72 -4.42 2.02 17.10
CA ALA A 72 -3.14 1.39 16.77
C ALA A 72 -3.27 -0.14 16.65
N GLN A 73 -4.02 -0.77 17.55
CA GLN A 73 -4.33 -2.20 17.48
C GLN A 73 -5.17 -2.53 16.25
N TYR A 74 -6.25 -1.76 16.02
CA TYR A 74 -7.11 -1.98 14.86
C TYR A 74 -6.35 -1.81 13.54
N ALA A 75 -5.48 -0.79 13.41
CA ALA A 75 -4.61 -0.60 12.24
C ALA A 75 -3.70 -1.80 11.95
N ARG A 76 -3.28 -2.51 13.00
CA ARG A 76 -2.39 -3.65 12.88
C ARG A 76 -3.16 -4.86 12.37
N THR A 77 -4.36 -5.06 12.90
CA THR A 77 -5.25 -6.16 12.53
C THR A 77 -5.77 -6.05 11.10
N VAL A 78 -6.07 -4.84 10.63
CA VAL A 78 -6.62 -4.58 9.29
C VAL A 78 -5.56 -4.29 8.22
N ARG A 79 -4.27 -4.42 8.58
CA ARG A 79 -3.16 -4.12 7.66
C ARG A 79 -3.26 -5.07 6.46
N PRO A 80 -3.23 -4.57 5.21
CA PRO A 80 -3.19 -5.44 4.04
C PRO A 80 -1.89 -6.24 4.01
N ALA A 81 -1.99 -7.45 3.49
CA ALA A 81 -0.83 -8.25 3.11
C ALA A 81 -0.88 -8.45 1.59
N LEU A 82 -0.40 -7.46 0.84
CA LEU A 82 -0.43 -7.51 -0.63
C LEU A 82 0.55 -8.58 -1.10
N GLY A 83 0.03 -9.62 -1.74
CA GLY A 83 0.79 -10.67 -2.40
C GLY A 83 0.56 -10.62 -3.91
N TRP A 84 1.35 -11.37 -4.64
CA TRP A 84 1.12 -11.61 -6.04
C TRP A 84 1.46 -13.07 -6.36
N ARG A 85 0.86 -13.57 -7.43
CA ARG A 85 1.13 -14.89 -7.98
C ARG A 85 1.28 -14.75 -9.47
N ALA A 86 2.13 -15.58 -10.04
CA ALA A 86 2.18 -15.74 -11.48
C ALA A 86 2.40 -17.19 -11.86
N ASP A 87 1.91 -17.55 -13.04
CA ASP A 87 2.02 -18.90 -13.58
C ASP A 87 1.86 -18.88 -15.10
N TRP A 88 2.36 -19.92 -15.78
CA TRP A 88 2.08 -20.13 -17.20
C TRP A 88 0.71 -20.77 -17.38
N THR A 89 -0.18 -20.07 -18.09
CA THR A 89 -1.55 -20.50 -18.40
C THR A 89 -1.86 -20.25 -19.88
N THR A 90 -3.14 -20.31 -20.25
CA THR A 90 -3.65 -19.98 -21.58
C THR A 90 -5.04 -19.34 -21.44
N GLY A 91 -5.40 -18.43 -22.35
CA GLY A 91 -6.79 -18.02 -22.55
C GLY A 91 -7.05 -16.51 -22.56
N HIS A 92 -6.09 -15.68 -22.16
CA HIS A 92 -6.22 -14.24 -22.20
C HIS A 92 -5.66 -13.62 -23.49
N LEU A 93 -4.58 -14.19 -24.03
CA LEU A 93 -3.99 -13.80 -25.30
C LEU A 93 -4.63 -14.51 -26.49
N ARG A 94 -4.59 -13.85 -27.65
CA ARG A 94 -5.15 -14.34 -28.91
C ARG A 94 -4.48 -15.66 -29.31
N GLY A 95 -5.31 -16.59 -29.78
CA GLY A 95 -4.84 -17.89 -30.27
C GLY A 95 -4.59 -18.94 -29.18
N GLY A 96 -4.88 -18.63 -27.91
CA GLY A 96 -4.76 -19.61 -26.82
C GLY A 96 -3.32 -20.06 -26.56
N VAL A 97 -2.35 -19.21 -26.91
CA VAL A 97 -0.92 -19.47 -26.70
C VAL A 97 -0.59 -19.48 -25.20
N PRO A 98 0.47 -20.19 -24.79
CA PRO A 98 0.98 -20.10 -23.42
C PRO A 98 1.30 -18.64 -23.05
N GLU A 99 0.81 -18.21 -21.90
CA GLU A 99 0.96 -16.86 -21.38
C GLU A 99 1.37 -16.87 -19.90
N TRP A 100 2.29 -16.01 -19.53
CA TRP A 100 2.65 -15.75 -18.15
C TRP A 100 1.59 -14.83 -17.55
N GLN A 101 0.67 -15.39 -16.77
CA GLN A 101 -0.37 -14.61 -16.11
C GLN A 101 0.13 -14.15 -14.75
N VAL A 102 -0.08 -12.87 -14.45
CA VAL A 102 0.26 -12.26 -13.16
C VAL A 102 -1.01 -11.75 -12.51
N GLY A 103 -1.19 -12.06 -11.24
CA GLY A 103 -2.31 -11.59 -10.44
C GLY A 103 -1.89 -11.05 -9.08
N LEU A 104 -2.68 -10.11 -8.58
CA LEU A 104 -2.56 -9.49 -7.27
C LEU A 104 -3.53 -10.13 -6.29
N LEU A 105 -3.13 -10.30 -5.04
CA LEU A 105 -4.02 -10.74 -3.97
C LEU A 105 -3.80 -9.93 -2.70
N ASN A 106 -4.83 -9.89 -1.86
CA ASN A 106 -4.74 -9.38 -0.51
C ASN A 106 -4.88 -10.54 0.47
N GLY A 107 -3.77 -10.94 1.08
CA GLY A 107 -3.75 -11.94 2.14
C GLY A 107 -4.14 -11.38 3.51
N GLY A 108 -4.51 -10.10 3.59
CA GLY A 108 -5.08 -9.50 4.79
C GLY A 108 -6.54 -9.91 4.97
N SER A 109 -7.04 -9.83 6.20
CA SER A 109 -8.42 -10.25 6.54
C SER A 109 -9.50 -9.26 6.13
N HIS A 110 -9.13 -8.06 5.69
CA HIS A 110 -10.05 -6.96 5.37
C HIS A 110 -9.87 -6.51 3.94
N THR A 111 -10.97 -6.06 3.32
CA THR A 111 -10.95 -5.46 1.99
C THR A 111 -10.10 -4.18 1.99
N VAL A 112 -9.28 -4.02 0.96
CA VAL A 112 -8.60 -2.77 0.66
C VAL A 112 -9.04 -2.25 -0.70
N VAL A 113 -8.86 -0.97 -0.95
CA VAL A 113 -9.24 -0.36 -2.24
C VAL A 113 -7.97 0.06 -2.96
N ILE A 114 -7.82 -0.36 -4.21
CA ILE A 114 -6.73 0.11 -5.07
C ILE A 114 -6.96 1.59 -5.39
N GLU A 115 -5.99 2.43 -5.04
CA GLU A 115 -6.03 3.88 -5.25
C GLU A 115 -5.24 4.29 -6.49
N ALA A 116 -4.11 3.64 -6.72
CA ALA A 116 -3.23 3.91 -7.85
C ALA A 116 -2.58 2.62 -8.36
N TYR A 117 -2.41 2.57 -9.67
CA TYR A 117 -1.83 1.47 -10.41
C TYR A 117 -0.89 2.07 -11.46
N GLU A 118 0.40 1.93 -11.24
CA GLU A 118 1.45 2.49 -12.10
C GLU A 118 2.34 1.35 -12.64
N CYS A 119 2.80 1.49 -13.87
CA CYS A 119 3.65 0.55 -14.56
C CYS A 119 4.96 1.23 -14.99
N ARG A 120 6.00 0.41 -15.10
CA ARG A 120 7.30 0.79 -15.66
C ARG A 120 7.90 -0.41 -16.38
N ALA A 121 8.07 -0.29 -17.69
CA ALA A 121 8.77 -1.29 -18.49
C ALA A 121 10.26 -0.94 -18.62
N LEU A 122 11.09 -1.97 -18.75
CA LEU A 122 12.48 -1.90 -19.17
C LEU A 122 12.64 -2.92 -20.31
N LEU A 123 12.98 -2.45 -21.51
CA LEU A 123 13.18 -3.34 -22.66
C LEU A 123 14.54 -4.04 -22.55
N ARG A 124 14.67 -5.20 -23.20
CA ARG A 124 15.92 -5.96 -23.20
C ARG A 124 17.02 -5.15 -23.90
N GLY A 125 18.17 -5.04 -23.23
CA GLY A 125 19.33 -4.30 -23.73
C GLY A 125 19.34 -2.81 -23.39
N GLU A 126 18.26 -2.27 -22.79
CA GLU A 126 18.26 -0.92 -22.24
C GLU A 126 19.01 -0.84 -20.91
N ASP A 127 19.63 0.31 -20.64
CA ASP A 127 20.25 0.60 -19.36
C ASP A 127 19.17 0.82 -18.28
N PRO A 128 19.20 0.11 -17.14
CA PRO A 128 18.29 0.33 -16.03
C PRO A 128 18.20 1.78 -15.53
N GLN A 129 19.27 2.58 -15.70
CA GLN A 129 19.26 4.01 -15.33
C GLN A 129 18.37 4.84 -16.25
N HIS A 130 18.14 4.36 -17.47
CA HIS A 130 17.31 5.00 -18.50
C HIS A 130 15.91 4.39 -18.60
N ALA A 131 15.54 3.48 -17.70
CA ALA A 131 14.20 2.90 -17.70
C ALA A 131 13.13 3.99 -17.68
N ALA A 132 12.07 3.79 -18.46
CA ALA A 132 10.96 4.74 -18.63
C ALA A 132 10.41 5.25 -17.27
N PRO A 133 9.85 6.46 -17.18
CA PRO A 133 9.20 6.91 -15.95
C PRO A 133 8.02 6.00 -15.58
N TRP A 134 7.63 6.03 -14.30
CA TRP A 134 6.37 5.42 -13.87
C TRP A 134 5.21 6.11 -14.58
N THR A 135 4.33 5.32 -15.17
CA THR A 135 3.18 5.80 -15.95
C THR A 135 1.97 4.88 -15.71
N ASP A 136 0.83 5.19 -16.30
CA ASP A 136 -0.35 4.32 -16.24
C ASP A 136 -0.26 3.14 -17.25
N VAL A 137 -1.34 2.37 -17.36
CA VAL A 137 -1.41 1.23 -18.31
C VAL A 137 -1.28 1.69 -19.76
N GLN A 138 -1.82 2.85 -20.11
CA GLN A 138 -1.78 3.34 -21.49
C GLN A 138 -0.38 3.77 -21.85
N GLY A 139 0.28 4.55 -20.99
CA GLY A 139 1.65 5.00 -21.24
C GLY A 139 2.65 3.85 -21.33
N VAL A 140 2.50 2.78 -20.53
CA VAL A 140 3.38 1.62 -20.67
C VAL A 140 3.05 0.82 -21.94
N ALA A 141 1.77 0.73 -22.32
CA ALA A 141 1.37 0.07 -23.56
C ALA A 141 1.92 0.80 -24.80
N GLU A 142 1.97 2.13 -24.79
CA GLU A 142 2.62 2.94 -25.84
C GLU A 142 4.12 2.62 -25.96
N VAL A 143 4.83 2.53 -24.84
CA VAL A 143 6.26 2.14 -24.84
C VAL A 143 6.46 0.73 -25.43
N LEU A 144 5.64 -0.23 -25.01
CA LEU A 144 5.74 -1.63 -25.45
C LEU A 144 5.36 -1.78 -26.94
N THR A 145 4.33 -1.07 -27.40
CA THR A 145 3.92 -1.08 -28.80
C THR A 145 4.91 -0.35 -29.71
N GLY A 146 5.53 0.73 -29.23
CA GLY A 146 6.65 1.38 -29.89
C GLY A 146 7.87 0.47 -30.10
N ALA A 147 8.03 -0.55 -29.24
CA ALA A 147 9.05 -1.58 -29.37
C ALA A 147 8.64 -2.75 -30.30
N GLY A 148 7.42 -2.74 -30.87
CA GLY A 148 6.93 -3.76 -31.79
C GLY A 148 6.18 -4.92 -31.14
N LEU A 149 5.77 -4.80 -29.88
CA LEU A 149 4.89 -5.74 -29.19
C LEU A 149 3.42 -5.39 -29.45
N THR A 150 2.56 -6.39 -29.64
CA THR A 150 1.15 -6.18 -29.99
C THR A 150 0.22 -6.46 -28.81
N VAL A 151 -0.68 -5.52 -28.50
CA VAL A 151 -1.70 -5.70 -27.46
C VAL A 151 -2.66 -6.84 -27.83
N GLY A 152 -2.92 -7.73 -26.88
CA GLY A 152 -3.78 -8.91 -27.04
C GLY A 152 -3.08 -10.10 -27.69
N GLU A 153 -1.91 -9.93 -28.30
CA GLU A 153 -1.11 -11.02 -28.87
C GLU A 153 0.15 -11.26 -28.04
N ASP A 154 0.91 -10.21 -27.74
CA ASP A 154 2.12 -10.27 -26.92
C ASP A 154 1.86 -9.94 -25.46
N PHE A 155 0.92 -9.03 -25.18
CA PHE A 155 0.58 -8.68 -23.81
C PHE A 155 -0.84 -8.18 -23.65
N GLN A 156 -1.38 -8.37 -22.46
CA GLN A 156 -2.60 -7.73 -22.02
C GLN A 156 -2.40 -7.21 -20.60
N LEU A 157 -2.63 -5.92 -20.38
CA LEU A 157 -2.61 -5.30 -19.07
C LEU A 157 -4.03 -4.88 -18.67
N VAL A 158 -4.40 -5.16 -17.43
CA VAL A 158 -5.71 -4.79 -16.89
C VAL A 158 -5.64 -3.39 -16.33
N THR A 159 -6.46 -2.48 -16.85
CA THR A 159 -6.63 -1.16 -16.22
C THR A 159 -7.47 -1.31 -14.97
N VAL A 160 -6.90 -0.92 -13.82
CA VAL A 160 -7.56 -1.01 -12.52
C VAL A 160 -7.91 0.39 -12.04
N GLY A 161 -9.20 0.70 -11.97
CA GLY A 161 -9.70 1.92 -11.33
C GLY A 161 -9.69 1.82 -9.81
N ARG A 162 -10.57 2.56 -9.14
CA ARG A 162 -10.83 2.36 -7.71
C ARG A 162 -11.55 1.04 -7.49
N PHE A 163 -10.79 -0.03 -7.27
CA PHE A 163 -11.30 -1.40 -7.21
C PHE A 163 -11.10 -2.03 -5.83
N PRO A 164 -12.12 -2.69 -5.25
CA PRO A 164 -12.00 -3.38 -3.99
C PRO A 164 -11.23 -4.69 -4.16
N LEU A 165 -10.09 -4.81 -3.50
CA LEU A 165 -9.33 -6.05 -3.37
C LEU A 165 -9.72 -6.72 -2.05
N VAL A 166 -10.66 -7.66 -2.16
CA VAL A 166 -11.20 -8.42 -1.03
C VAL A 166 -10.11 -9.32 -0.46
N GLY A 167 -10.05 -9.43 0.87
CA GLY A 167 -9.19 -10.40 1.53
C GLY A 167 -9.65 -11.81 1.18
N THR A 168 -8.85 -12.55 0.41
CA THR A 168 -9.22 -13.89 -0.01
C THR A 168 -8.57 -14.91 0.93
N GLY A 169 -9.40 -15.74 1.58
CA GLY A 169 -8.91 -16.99 2.20
C GLY A 169 -8.51 -18.04 1.16
N SER A 170 -8.91 -17.82 -0.11
CA SER A 170 -8.45 -18.55 -1.29
C SER A 170 -7.20 -17.90 -1.90
N TYR A 171 -6.41 -18.69 -2.62
CA TYR A 171 -5.26 -18.20 -3.41
C TYR A 171 -5.67 -17.57 -4.75
N GLU A 172 -6.92 -17.11 -4.86
CA GLU A 172 -7.40 -16.42 -6.04
C GLU A 172 -6.76 -15.05 -6.16
N THR A 173 -6.50 -14.63 -7.40
CA THR A 173 -5.81 -13.38 -7.68
C THR A 173 -6.63 -12.53 -8.64
N THR A 174 -6.64 -11.22 -8.41
CA THR A 174 -7.11 -10.25 -9.39
C THR A 174 -6.05 -10.12 -10.47
N MET A 175 -6.38 -10.53 -11.69
CA MET A 175 -5.46 -10.47 -12.82
C MET A 175 -4.94 -9.04 -13.04
N LEU A 176 -3.62 -8.91 -13.15
CA LEU A 176 -2.95 -7.66 -13.52
C LEU A 176 -2.54 -7.64 -14.99
N GLY A 177 -2.14 -8.80 -15.52
CA GLY A 177 -1.81 -8.95 -16.92
C GLY A 177 -1.45 -10.37 -17.33
N ALA A 178 -1.35 -10.57 -18.64
CA ALA A 178 -0.86 -11.78 -19.28
C ALA A 178 0.19 -11.41 -20.34
N PHE A 179 1.25 -12.21 -20.44
CA PHE A 179 2.42 -11.91 -21.28
C PHE A 179 2.83 -13.14 -22.08
N SER A 180 3.01 -12.99 -23.40
CA SER A 180 3.47 -14.07 -24.27
C SER A 180 4.93 -14.44 -23.99
N GLN A 181 5.39 -15.57 -24.52
CA GLN A 181 6.81 -15.93 -24.48
C GLN A 181 7.67 -14.84 -25.15
N ARG A 182 7.23 -14.30 -26.29
CA ARG A 182 7.92 -13.21 -26.98
C ARG A 182 8.06 -11.98 -26.10
N PHE A 183 7.00 -11.59 -25.37
CA PHE A 183 7.09 -10.50 -24.41
C PHE A 183 8.14 -10.76 -23.32
N VAL A 184 8.14 -11.97 -22.75
CA VAL A 184 9.12 -12.38 -21.72
C VAL A 184 10.56 -12.35 -22.27
N ASP A 185 10.74 -12.55 -23.58
CA ASP A 185 12.03 -12.51 -24.25
C ASP A 185 12.45 -11.10 -24.71
N GLU A 186 11.52 -10.19 -24.96
CA GLU A 186 11.86 -8.83 -25.44
C GLU A 186 11.89 -7.78 -24.30
N VAL A 187 11.18 -8.02 -23.21
CA VAL A 187 11.09 -7.09 -22.07
C VAL A 187 11.93 -7.60 -20.91
N GLU A 188 12.95 -6.87 -20.47
CA GLU A 188 13.81 -7.29 -19.37
C GLU A 188 13.04 -7.38 -18.05
N ALA A 189 12.30 -6.31 -17.72
CA ALA A 189 11.48 -6.22 -16.51
C ALA A 189 10.22 -5.39 -16.77
N LEU A 190 9.11 -5.79 -16.12
CA LEU A 190 7.89 -5.01 -16.04
C LEU A 190 7.54 -4.82 -14.57
N HIS A 191 7.81 -3.64 -14.04
CA HIS A 191 7.47 -3.30 -12.67
C HIS A 191 6.06 -2.74 -12.59
N ILE A 192 5.28 -3.26 -11.64
CA ILE A 192 3.94 -2.77 -11.32
C ILE A 192 3.95 -2.27 -9.88
N ARG A 193 3.53 -1.02 -9.69
CA ARG A 193 3.35 -0.39 -8.38
C ARG A 193 1.87 -0.24 -8.11
N VAL A 194 1.42 -0.86 -7.03
CA VAL A 194 0.03 -0.79 -6.57
C VAL A 194 0.00 -0.06 -5.24
N ARG A 195 -0.83 0.97 -5.16
CA ARG A 195 -1.17 1.67 -3.90
C ARG A 195 -2.60 1.32 -3.52
N VAL A 196 -2.81 0.97 -2.26
CA VAL A 196 -4.11 0.65 -1.70
C VAL A 196 -4.39 1.44 -0.44
N SER A 197 -5.65 1.77 -0.18
CA SER A 197 -6.14 2.25 1.11
C SER A 197 -6.82 1.13 1.88
N ASP A 198 -6.51 0.99 3.16
CA ASP A 198 -7.24 0.08 4.05
C ASP A 198 -8.49 0.75 4.65
N VAL A 199 -9.28 -0.05 5.38
CA VAL A 199 -10.53 0.40 6.02
C VAL A 199 -10.33 1.48 7.08
N VAL A 200 -9.11 1.68 7.57
CA VAL A 200 -8.78 2.73 8.54
C VAL A 200 -8.18 3.97 7.88
N GLY A 201 -8.13 4.00 6.54
CA GLY A 201 -7.64 5.09 5.71
C GLY A 201 -6.12 5.23 5.65
N ASP A 202 -5.35 4.21 6.07
CA ASP A 202 -3.91 4.19 5.83
C ASP A 202 -3.64 3.72 4.39
N SER A 203 -2.68 4.35 3.71
CA SER A 203 -2.24 3.97 2.37
C SER A 203 -0.99 3.07 2.43
N HIS A 204 -1.03 1.97 1.69
CA HIS A 204 0.06 0.99 1.55
C HIS A 204 0.43 0.85 0.09
N GLU A 205 1.69 0.59 -0.19
CA GLU A 205 2.20 0.47 -1.54
C GLU A 205 3.09 -0.77 -1.66
N ARG A 206 2.98 -1.46 -2.79
CA ARG A 206 3.86 -2.56 -3.14
C ARG A 206 4.27 -2.41 -4.60
N THR A 207 5.57 -2.55 -4.84
CA THR A 207 6.10 -2.74 -6.20
C THR A 207 6.40 -4.22 -6.38
N LEU A 208 6.01 -4.78 -7.52
CA LEU A 208 6.30 -6.16 -7.93
C LEU A 208 6.92 -6.15 -9.33
N ASP A 209 7.73 -7.17 -9.61
CA ASP A 209 8.24 -7.46 -10.94
C ASP A 209 7.34 -8.54 -11.56
N ALA A 210 6.56 -8.15 -12.56
CA ALA A 210 5.58 -9.01 -13.20
C ALA A 210 6.24 -10.17 -13.96
N LEU A 211 7.50 -10.03 -14.39
CA LEU A 211 8.21 -11.07 -15.13
C LEU A 211 9.04 -11.98 -14.23
N ARG A 212 9.02 -11.75 -12.90
CA ARG A 212 9.77 -12.59 -11.99
C ARG A 212 9.26 -14.02 -12.05
N GLY A 213 10.16 -14.94 -12.38
CA GLY A 213 9.87 -16.37 -12.46
C GLY A 213 9.47 -16.85 -13.85
N ALA A 214 9.08 -15.94 -14.77
CA ALA A 214 8.64 -16.30 -16.12
C ALA A 214 9.70 -17.08 -16.90
N ARG A 215 10.98 -16.78 -16.66
CA ARG A 215 12.16 -17.41 -17.30
C ARG A 215 12.72 -18.59 -16.51
N SER A 216 12.13 -18.94 -15.38
CA SER A 216 12.61 -20.06 -14.56
C SER A 216 12.08 -21.37 -15.09
N THR A 217 12.96 -22.36 -15.21
CA THR A 217 12.62 -23.73 -15.61
C THR A 217 11.66 -24.42 -14.63
N ALA A 218 11.57 -23.94 -13.38
CA ALA A 218 10.65 -24.48 -12.38
C ALA A 218 9.16 -24.21 -12.69
N TYR A 219 8.87 -23.23 -13.55
CA TYR A 219 7.50 -22.85 -13.94
C TYR A 219 7.16 -23.24 -15.38
N GLN A 220 8.11 -23.80 -16.14
CA GLN A 220 7.82 -24.34 -17.45
C GLN A 220 6.90 -25.55 -17.28
N ARG A 221 5.65 -25.42 -17.74
CA ARG A 221 4.73 -26.56 -17.83
C ARG A 221 5.42 -27.67 -18.64
N PRO A 222 5.41 -28.94 -18.20
CA PRO A 222 5.76 -30.04 -19.09
C PRO A 222 4.86 -29.92 -20.33
N ALA A 223 5.47 -29.99 -21.52
CA ALA A 223 4.69 -30.08 -22.75
C ALA A 223 3.70 -31.26 -22.63
N PRO A 224 2.45 -31.12 -23.09
CA PRO A 224 1.52 -32.24 -23.14
C PRO A 224 2.04 -33.37 -24.03
#